data_AF-A0A928FD21-F1
#
_entry.id   AF-A0A928FD21-F1
#
_cell.length_a   1.000
_cell.length_b   1.000
_cell.length_c   1.000
_cell.angle_alpha   90.00
_cell.angle_beta   90.00
_cell.angle_gamma   90.00
#
_symmetry.space_group_name_H-M   'P 1'
#
loop_
_entity.id
_entity.type
_entity.pdbx_description
1 polymer ?
#
loop_
_entity_poly.entity_id
_entity_poly.type
_entity_poly.pdbx_seq_one_letter_code
_entity_poly.pdbx_strand_id
1 'polypeptide(L)'
;MKRAISLILVALMMVLAVPAFSVAAAETAQSDVVVYLNGTAGADANDGKTAATAVATIATAVQLVNEHADAKSAVIVICGATSFGDEFHNVIPDSTAVITLTSSYGGVDYRNDGAKIVSPNKNVSVTYFNGEYVFDCVHYETINTNAIICMQYNNLTVTENFTNAPIAANEGITTHYPILLLGYNGTGTMDKAAGNPTFSGETNVAINGGTWQYLRGGDRDSSTTFDGTLTINVNGGKFLAGNGGATTYFDGANMNSPTGKGNYGDHAKIVVNLNGGELAGFIGSCYLKSGNVSFADITVNINNGVKIADYFCAVQQKDAMFAGKLTINVNGGDLSGLTESKLADLTAANGGVGVVTVNHDPDNAASAAAFKALKDVCVEDNGVTYGTIKVEATTEPVVTTEAVVTTEAVVTTEATVDTTVAVVDTTAAVVDTTAATGEVTPPTGDASLMFVFAAAAVLCAAAVVIIKKREN
;
A
#
# COMPACT_ATOMS: atom_id res chain seq x y z
N MET A 1 59.49 -11.69 -19.75
CA MET A 1 58.35 -11.57 -20.69
C MET A 1 57.11 -12.38 -20.28
N LYS A 2 57.17 -13.71 -20.05
CA LYS A 2 55.96 -14.53 -19.75
C LYS A 2 55.09 -14.01 -18.58
N ARG A 3 55.70 -13.51 -17.50
CA ARG A 3 54.97 -12.93 -16.35
C ARG A 3 54.32 -11.57 -16.63
N ALA A 4 54.91 -10.76 -17.51
CA ALA A 4 54.35 -9.46 -17.89
C ALA A 4 53.14 -9.63 -18.82
N ILE A 5 53.22 -10.57 -19.76
CA ILE A 5 52.11 -10.90 -20.67
C ILE A 5 50.91 -11.46 -19.88
N SER A 6 51.15 -12.31 -18.87
CA SER A 6 50.07 -12.83 -18.02
C SER A 6 49.37 -11.75 -17.20
N LEU A 7 50.09 -10.74 -16.71
CA LEU A 7 49.53 -9.61 -15.96
C LEU A 7 48.69 -8.70 -16.85
N ILE A 8 49.13 -8.46 -18.08
CA ILE A 8 48.38 -7.68 -19.08
C ILE A 8 47.11 -8.42 -19.49
N LEU A 9 47.16 -9.75 -19.67
CA LEU A 9 45.99 -10.54 -20.03
C LEU A 9 44.94 -10.57 -18.91
N VAL A 10 45.38 -10.65 -17.65
CA VAL A 10 44.48 -10.60 -16.48
C VAL A 10 43.86 -9.21 -16.33
N ALA A 11 44.63 -8.13 -16.53
CA ALA A 11 44.10 -6.77 -16.52
C ALA A 11 43.09 -6.55 -17.67
N LEU A 12 43.38 -7.06 -18.87
CA LEU A 12 42.48 -6.98 -20.02
C LEU A 12 41.21 -7.79 -19.81
N MET A 13 41.30 -8.98 -19.19
CA MET A 13 40.12 -9.77 -18.82
C MET A 13 39.31 -9.12 -17.70
N MET A 14 39.92 -8.41 -16.74
CA MET A 14 39.15 -7.64 -15.75
C MET A 14 38.42 -6.45 -16.38
N VAL A 15 39.03 -5.78 -17.37
CA VAL A 15 38.38 -4.67 -18.11
C VAL A 15 37.26 -5.19 -19.03
N LEU A 16 37.41 -6.37 -19.61
CA LEU A 16 36.38 -7.02 -20.45
C LEU A 16 35.32 -7.78 -19.64
N ALA A 17 35.58 -8.09 -18.36
CA ALA A 17 34.65 -8.70 -17.41
C ALA A 17 33.96 -7.66 -16.52
N VAL A 18 34.07 -6.37 -16.84
CA VAL A 18 33.02 -5.41 -16.47
C VAL A 18 31.89 -5.70 -17.46
N PRO A 19 30.89 -6.54 -17.13
CA PRO A 19 29.70 -6.57 -17.96
C PRO A 19 29.21 -5.13 -18.07
N ALA A 20 28.57 -4.82 -19.18
CA ALA A 20 27.76 -3.63 -19.33
C ALA A 20 26.78 -3.52 -18.15
N PHE A 21 27.24 -2.98 -17.03
CA PHE A 21 26.49 -2.07 -16.20
C PHE A 21 26.39 -0.78 -17.04
N SER A 22 25.74 -0.88 -18.19
CA SER A 22 24.62 0.04 -18.38
C SER A 22 23.81 -0.13 -17.11
N VAL A 23 24.07 0.75 -16.14
CA VAL A 23 23.00 1.38 -15.41
C VAL A 23 22.09 1.83 -16.54
N ALA A 24 21.15 0.95 -16.94
CA ALA A 24 19.86 1.45 -17.29
C ALA A 24 19.55 2.27 -16.05
N ALA A 25 19.81 3.58 -16.14
CA ALA A 25 19.03 4.51 -15.38
C ALA A 25 17.64 3.97 -15.65
N ALA A 26 17.01 3.39 -14.63
CA ALA A 26 15.60 3.20 -14.70
C ALA A 26 15.14 4.61 -15.07
N GLU A 27 14.81 4.82 -16.35
CA GLU A 27 13.90 5.86 -16.72
C GLU A 27 12.70 5.46 -15.89
N THR A 28 12.64 5.99 -14.66
CA THR A 28 11.41 6.11 -13.92
C THR A 28 10.48 6.66 -14.95
N ALA A 29 9.58 5.82 -15.47
CA ALA A 29 8.68 6.16 -16.53
C ALA A 29 8.09 7.50 -16.11
N GLN A 30 8.56 8.58 -16.75
CA GLN A 30 8.28 9.90 -16.25
C GLN A 30 6.79 10.03 -16.41
N SER A 31 6.08 10.17 -15.30
CA SER A 31 4.63 10.29 -15.34
C SER A 31 4.28 11.41 -16.31
N ASP A 32 3.35 11.12 -17.23
CA ASP A 32 2.99 12.04 -18.30
C ASP A 32 2.43 13.37 -17.76
N VAL A 33 1.95 13.36 -16.50
CA VAL A 33 1.35 14.51 -15.84
C VAL A 33 1.79 14.59 -14.38
N VAL A 34 2.31 15.74 -13.97
CA VAL A 34 2.68 16.04 -12.59
C VAL A 34 1.95 17.29 -12.13
N VAL A 35 1.22 17.18 -11.01
CA VAL A 35 0.47 18.28 -10.42
C VAL A 35 0.89 18.48 -8.96
N TYR A 36 1.26 19.69 -8.58
CA TYR A 36 1.64 20.04 -7.22
C TYR A 36 0.43 20.54 -6.43
N LEU A 37 0.29 20.04 -5.20
CA LEU A 37 -0.82 20.27 -4.29
C LEU A 37 -0.31 20.80 -2.94
N ASN A 38 -0.85 21.93 -2.51
CA ASN A 38 -0.57 22.52 -1.20
C ASN A 38 -1.83 23.19 -0.65
N GLY A 39 -2.55 22.52 0.25
CA GLY A 39 -3.79 23.04 0.81
C GLY A 39 -3.64 24.27 1.71
N THR A 40 -2.42 24.67 2.08
CA THR A 40 -2.18 25.84 2.93
C THR A 40 -1.74 27.07 2.13
N ALA A 41 -0.79 26.90 1.22
CA ALA A 41 -0.20 28.01 0.44
C ALA A 41 -0.63 28.03 -1.03
N GLY A 42 -1.23 26.95 -1.53
CA GLY A 42 -1.70 26.85 -2.91
C GLY A 42 -2.99 27.61 -3.17
N ALA A 43 -3.38 27.67 -4.45
CA ALA A 43 -4.64 28.26 -4.89
C ALA A 43 -5.17 27.49 -6.11
N ASP A 44 -6.46 27.18 -6.17
CA ASP A 44 -7.06 26.42 -7.28
C ASP A 44 -7.09 27.18 -8.62
N ALA A 45 -6.73 28.46 -8.62
CA ALA A 45 -6.50 29.24 -9.84
C ALA A 45 -5.08 29.04 -10.42
N ASN A 46 -4.17 28.38 -9.69
CA ASN A 46 -2.82 28.09 -10.15
C ASN A 46 -2.81 26.93 -11.15
N ASP A 47 -1.72 26.81 -11.92
CA ASP A 47 -1.56 25.77 -12.94
C ASP A 47 -1.05 24.43 -12.40
N GLY A 48 -0.65 24.37 -11.13
CA GLY A 48 -0.17 23.14 -10.49
C GLY A 48 1.15 22.60 -11.04
N LYS A 49 1.89 23.33 -11.90
CA LYS A 49 3.08 22.78 -12.57
C LYS A 49 4.34 22.75 -11.71
N THR A 50 4.35 23.52 -10.62
CA THR A 50 5.47 23.61 -9.69
C THR A 50 4.97 23.71 -8.26
N ALA A 51 5.82 23.39 -7.28
CA ALA A 51 5.48 23.56 -5.86
C ALA A 51 5.12 25.02 -5.50
N ALA A 52 5.72 26.02 -6.17
CA ALA A 52 5.42 27.44 -5.96
C ALA A 52 4.08 27.87 -6.58
N THR A 53 3.58 27.14 -7.56
CA THR A 53 2.28 27.34 -8.22
C THR A 53 1.34 26.16 -7.95
N ALA A 54 1.43 25.57 -6.76
CA ALA A 54 0.59 24.44 -6.37
C ALA A 54 -0.89 24.83 -6.31
N VAL A 55 -1.78 23.90 -6.68
CA VAL A 55 -3.22 24.03 -6.43
C VAL A 55 -3.54 23.78 -4.96
N ALA A 56 -4.70 24.25 -4.48
CA ALA A 56 -5.08 24.13 -3.08
C ALA A 56 -5.80 22.81 -2.77
N THR A 57 -6.61 22.31 -3.70
CA THR A 57 -7.47 21.15 -3.47
C THR A 57 -7.09 19.95 -4.33
N ILE A 58 -7.25 18.75 -3.76
CA ILE A 58 -7.07 17.50 -4.50
C ILE A 58 -8.08 17.38 -5.66
N ALA A 59 -9.28 17.95 -5.52
CA ALA A 59 -10.28 17.92 -6.58
C ALA A 59 -9.78 18.70 -7.82
N THR A 60 -9.22 19.90 -7.63
CA THR A 60 -8.59 20.65 -8.72
C THR A 60 -7.35 19.94 -9.26
N ALA A 61 -6.54 19.31 -8.40
CA ALA A 61 -5.38 18.55 -8.87
C ALA A 61 -5.79 17.38 -9.80
N VAL A 62 -6.84 16.63 -9.45
CA VAL A 62 -7.40 15.57 -10.30
C VAL A 62 -8.01 16.13 -11.58
N GLN A 63 -8.68 17.29 -11.53
CA GLN A 63 -9.20 17.94 -12.74
C GLN A 63 -8.07 18.29 -13.72
N LEU A 64 -6.96 18.86 -13.24
CA LEU A 64 -5.79 19.14 -14.08
C LEU A 64 -5.18 17.87 -14.67
N VAL A 65 -5.16 16.75 -13.94
CA VAL A 65 -4.79 15.45 -14.50
C VAL A 65 -5.72 15.06 -15.64
N ASN A 66 -7.03 15.22 -15.46
CA ASN A 66 -8.03 14.83 -16.46
C ASN A 66 -8.06 15.73 -17.71
N GLU A 67 -7.44 16.92 -17.67
CA GLU A 67 -7.21 17.72 -18.88
C GLU A 67 -6.28 17.00 -19.88
N HIS A 68 -5.48 16.05 -19.40
CA HIS A 68 -4.65 15.15 -20.19
C HIS A 68 -5.34 13.79 -20.39
N ALA A 69 -6.39 13.77 -21.22
CA ALA A 69 -7.26 12.60 -21.40
C ALA A 69 -6.55 11.31 -21.90
N ASP A 70 -5.34 11.43 -22.44
CA ASP A 70 -4.51 10.31 -22.89
C ASP A 70 -3.57 9.75 -21.81
N ALA A 71 -3.37 10.47 -20.70
CA ALA A 71 -2.51 10.05 -19.61
C ALA A 71 -2.97 8.72 -19.02
N LYS A 72 -2.01 7.78 -18.89
CA LYS A 72 -2.24 6.48 -18.22
C LYS A 72 -1.83 6.47 -16.77
N SER A 73 -0.89 7.35 -16.42
CA SER A 73 -0.44 7.57 -15.06
C SER A 73 -0.25 9.05 -14.80
N ALA A 74 -0.47 9.48 -13.57
CA ALA A 74 -0.25 10.85 -13.12
C ALA A 74 0.36 10.85 -11.72
N VAL A 75 1.09 11.91 -11.38
CA VAL A 75 1.62 12.13 -10.04
C VAL A 75 1.02 13.41 -9.48
N ILE A 76 0.40 13.32 -8.30
CA ILE A 76 0.03 14.49 -7.49
C ILE A 76 1.02 14.60 -6.33
N VAL A 77 1.83 15.65 -6.36
CA VAL A 77 2.87 15.94 -5.37
C VAL A 77 2.30 16.81 -4.26
N ILE A 78 2.12 16.25 -3.07
CA ILE A 78 1.73 16.96 -1.85
C ILE A 78 2.97 17.69 -1.35
N CYS A 79 2.99 19.01 -1.50
CA CYS A 79 4.10 19.87 -1.12
C CYS A 79 3.80 20.78 0.09
N GLY A 80 2.66 20.55 0.76
CA GLY A 80 2.30 21.19 2.02
C GLY A 80 1.10 20.50 2.69
N ALA A 81 0.77 20.92 3.90
CA ALA A 81 -0.36 20.37 4.64
C ALA A 81 -1.67 20.57 3.85
N THR A 82 -2.38 19.48 3.61
CA THR A 82 -3.56 19.42 2.75
C THR A 82 -4.64 18.55 3.39
N SER A 83 -5.92 18.83 3.15
CA SER A 83 -7.01 17.90 3.48
C SER A 83 -7.71 17.44 2.22
N PHE A 84 -8.32 16.25 2.26
CA PHE A 84 -9.16 15.75 1.17
C PHE A 84 -10.52 16.47 1.04
N GLY A 85 -10.77 17.45 1.91
CA GLY A 85 -11.93 18.33 1.90
C GLY A 85 -12.32 18.70 3.33
N ASP A 86 -13.43 19.40 3.49
CA ASP A 86 -13.96 19.88 4.77
C ASP A 86 -15.40 19.43 5.04
N GLU A 87 -15.94 18.57 4.17
CA GLU A 87 -17.29 18.02 4.27
C GLU A 87 -17.31 16.72 5.10
N PHE A 88 -18.51 16.27 5.45
CA PHE A 88 -18.72 14.95 6.05
C PHE A 88 -18.45 13.83 5.04
N HIS A 89 -18.83 14.07 3.78
CA HIS A 89 -18.60 13.18 2.63
C HIS A 89 -17.79 13.96 1.59
N ASN A 90 -16.52 13.64 1.43
CA ASN A 90 -15.62 14.30 0.49
C ASN A 90 -15.44 13.40 -0.72
N VAL A 91 -15.84 13.88 -1.90
CA VAL A 91 -15.78 13.10 -3.13
C VAL A 91 -14.59 13.56 -3.94
N ILE A 92 -13.62 12.68 -4.10
CA ILE A 92 -12.51 12.91 -5.02
C ILE A 92 -13.02 12.54 -6.42
N PRO A 93 -12.88 13.44 -7.42
CA PRO A 93 -13.29 13.15 -8.79
C PRO A 93 -12.66 11.87 -9.34
N ASP A 94 -13.34 11.24 -10.29
CA ASP A 94 -12.79 10.11 -11.04
C ASP A 94 -11.61 10.57 -11.91
N SER A 95 -10.68 9.65 -12.21
CA SER A 95 -9.61 9.88 -13.17
C SER A 95 -9.39 8.64 -14.03
N THR A 96 -9.14 8.86 -15.32
CA THR A 96 -8.78 7.79 -16.26
C THR A 96 -7.32 7.34 -16.12
N ALA A 97 -6.49 8.13 -15.45
CA ALA A 97 -5.11 7.79 -15.14
C ALA A 97 -5.01 7.17 -13.75
N VAL A 98 -4.04 6.27 -13.55
CA VAL A 98 -3.66 5.84 -12.20
C VAL A 98 -2.89 6.98 -11.52
N ILE A 99 -3.39 7.46 -10.39
CA ILE A 99 -2.80 8.61 -9.68
C ILE A 99 -1.89 8.14 -8.55
N THR A 100 -0.62 8.50 -8.62
CA THR A 100 0.30 8.41 -7.47
C THR A 100 0.21 9.67 -6.63
N LEU A 101 -0.32 9.57 -5.41
CA LEU A 101 -0.18 10.62 -4.39
C LEU A 101 1.15 10.43 -3.69
N THR A 102 2.00 11.45 -3.72
CA THR A 102 3.31 11.41 -3.06
C THR A 102 3.71 12.72 -2.41
N SER A 103 4.51 12.66 -1.34
CA SER A 103 5.21 13.83 -0.78
C SER A 103 6.71 13.83 -1.09
N SER A 104 7.19 12.89 -1.91
CA SER A 104 8.58 12.82 -2.39
C SER A 104 8.59 12.77 -3.91
N TYR A 105 9.18 13.79 -4.54
CA TYR A 105 9.22 13.89 -6.01
C TYR A 105 10.40 14.74 -6.49
N GLY A 106 11.04 14.32 -7.60
CA GLY A 106 12.14 15.08 -8.21
C GLY A 106 13.37 15.25 -7.31
N GLY A 107 13.63 14.30 -6.40
CA GLY A 107 14.71 14.37 -5.41
C GLY A 107 14.43 15.28 -4.22
N VAL A 108 13.20 15.79 -4.08
CA VAL A 108 12.76 16.62 -2.95
C VAL A 108 11.75 15.84 -2.11
N ASP A 109 12.03 15.72 -0.81
CA ASP A 109 11.09 15.19 0.18
C ASP A 109 10.40 16.35 0.90
N TYR A 110 9.18 16.65 0.48
CA TYR A 110 8.38 17.75 1.00
C TYR A 110 7.86 17.50 2.42
N ARG A 111 7.98 16.27 2.97
CA ARG A 111 7.59 16.00 4.37
C ARG A 111 8.45 16.78 5.35
N ASN A 112 9.71 17.05 4.98
CA ASN A 112 10.63 17.88 5.78
C ASN A 112 10.12 19.32 5.93
N ASP A 113 9.31 19.79 4.97
CA ASP A 113 8.67 21.11 4.97
C ASP A 113 7.21 21.06 5.43
N GLY A 114 6.79 19.95 6.05
CA GLY A 114 5.46 19.79 6.65
C GLY A 114 4.38 19.31 5.67
N ALA A 115 4.73 18.76 4.51
CA ALA A 115 3.77 18.08 3.64
C ALA A 115 3.14 16.88 4.36
N LYS A 116 1.81 16.87 4.38
CA LYS A 116 0.99 15.82 4.99
C LYS A 116 -0.45 15.93 4.51
N ILE A 117 -1.18 14.83 4.65
CA ILE A 117 -2.63 14.79 4.50
C ILE A 117 -3.24 14.80 5.89
N VAL A 118 -4.15 15.72 6.15
CA VAL A 118 -4.90 15.80 7.40
C VAL A 118 -6.33 15.35 7.13
N SER A 119 -6.82 14.36 7.90
CA SER A 119 -8.20 13.91 7.79
C SER A 119 -9.17 15.09 7.98
N PRO A 120 -10.32 15.16 7.28
CA PRO A 120 -11.26 16.26 7.45
C PRO A 120 -11.71 16.43 8.91
N ASN A 121 -11.96 17.66 9.35
CA ASN A 121 -12.33 17.94 10.75
C ASN A 121 -13.84 17.78 10.99
N LYS A 122 -14.35 16.55 10.92
CA LYS A 122 -15.74 16.20 11.29
C LYS A 122 -15.75 14.90 12.11
N ASN A 123 -16.77 14.72 12.97
CA ASN A 123 -16.89 13.53 13.83
C ASN A 123 -16.92 12.19 13.07
N VAL A 124 -17.41 12.22 11.83
CA VAL A 124 -17.27 11.15 10.85
C VAL A 124 -16.92 11.83 9.53
N SER A 125 -15.79 11.43 8.95
CA SER A 125 -15.32 11.98 7.69
C SER A 125 -15.03 10.84 6.74
N VAL A 126 -15.78 10.79 5.65
CA VAL A 126 -15.59 9.80 4.59
C VAL A 126 -14.99 10.50 3.39
N THR A 127 -13.88 9.98 2.89
CA THR A 127 -13.29 10.40 1.62
C THR A 127 -13.47 9.29 0.60
N TYR A 128 -14.22 9.58 -0.47
CA TYR A 128 -14.51 8.67 -1.56
C TYR A 128 -13.52 8.89 -2.70
N PHE A 129 -12.78 7.86 -3.07
CA PHE A 129 -11.88 7.87 -4.21
C PHE A 129 -12.58 7.19 -5.40
N ASN A 130 -12.90 7.95 -6.45
CA ASN A 130 -13.64 7.43 -7.61
C ASN A 130 -12.74 6.78 -8.68
N GLY A 131 -11.42 6.97 -8.62
CA GLY A 131 -10.43 6.37 -9.53
C GLY A 131 -9.42 5.47 -8.83
N GLU A 132 -8.37 5.07 -9.55
CA GLU A 132 -7.28 4.21 -9.07
C GLU A 132 -6.12 5.02 -8.48
N TYR A 133 -5.59 4.58 -7.33
CA TYR A 133 -4.59 5.34 -6.59
C TYR A 133 -3.40 4.50 -6.09
N VAL A 134 -2.24 5.15 -6.06
CA VAL A 134 -1.05 4.71 -5.32
C VAL A 134 -0.74 5.74 -4.24
N PHE A 135 -0.61 5.31 -3.00
CA PHE A 135 -0.14 6.14 -1.89
C PHE A 135 1.33 5.81 -1.62
N ASP A 136 2.22 6.71 -2.05
CA ASP A 136 3.66 6.57 -1.89
C ASP A 136 4.26 7.73 -1.08
N CYS A 137 5.11 7.44 -0.10
CA CYS A 137 5.74 8.47 0.74
C CYS A 137 4.76 9.51 1.34
N VAL A 138 3.52 9.12 1.63
CA VAL A 138 2.51 10.00 2.23
C VAL A 138 2.56 9.92 3.76
N HIS A 139 2.48 11.06 4.43
CA HIS A 139 2.18 11.14 5.85
C HIS A 139 0.70 11.54 6.05
N TYR A 140 -0.09 10.68 6.70
CA TYR A 140 -1.51 10.93 6.96
C TYR A 140 -1.76 11.14 8.46
N GLU A 141 -2.26 12.31 8.82
CA GLU A 141 -2.62 12.69 10.18
C GLU A 141 -4.12 12.54 10.42
N THR A 142 -4.47 11.69 11.39
CA THR A 142 -5.85 11.48 11.82
C THR A 142 -6.18 12.46 12.91
N ILE A 143 -7.22 13.27 12.71
CA ILE A 143 -7.72 14.25 13.69
C ILE A 143 -9.17 14.00 14.11
N ASN A 144 -9.82 12.96 13.57
CA ASN A 144 -11.17 12.54 13.97
C ASN A 144 -11.28 11.01 14.12
N THR A 145 -12.15 10.56 15.02
CA THR A 145 -12.23 9.14 15.45
C THR A 145 -12.77 8.19 14.37
N ASN A 146 -13.29 8.72 13.25
CA ASN A 146 -13.91 7.96 12.16
C ASN A 146 -13.45 8.52 10.79
N ALA A 147 -12.14 8.60 10.59
CA ALA A 147 -11.56 8.99 9.31
C ALA A 147 -11.56 7.77 8.38
N ILE A 148 -12.40 7.79 7.35
CA ILE A 148 -12.60 6.66 6.44
C ILE A 148 -12.07 7.02 5.06
N ILE A 149 -11.17 6.19 4.54
CA ILE A 149 -10.73 6.18 3.15
C ILE A 149 -11.55 5.11 2.43
N CYS A 150 -12.40 5.52 1.50
CA CYS A 150 -13.36 4.68 0.78
C CYS A 150 -12.96 4.55 -0.69
N MET A 151 -12.56 3.35 -1.13
CA MET A 151 -12.04 3.12 -2.48
C MET A 151 -13.10 2.74 -3.51
N GLN A 152 -14.34 2.41 -3.09
CA GLN A 152 -15.46 2.13 -4.01
C GLN A 152 -15.14 1.04 -5.06
N TYR A 153 -14.45 -0.01 -4.63
CA TYR A 153 -13.96 -1.12 -5.45
C TYR A 153 -12.98 -0.71 -6.57
N ASN A 154 -12.31 0.45 -6.45
CA ASN A 154 -11.18 0.80 -7.31
C ASN A 154 -9.86 0.21 -6.78
N ASN A 155 -8.87 0.08 -7.67
CA ASN A 155 -7.54 -0.41 -7.31
C ASN A 155 -6.84 0.57 -6.35
N LEU A 156 -6.08 0.01 -5.40
CA LEU A 156 -5.29 0.78 -4.44
C LEU A 156 -3.95 0.09 -4.17
N THR A 157 -2.86 0.85 -4.24
CA THR A 157 -1.57 0.42 -3.68
C THR A 157 -1.13 1.38 -2.58
N VAL A 158 -0.91 0.88 -1.38
CA VAL A 158 -0.26 1.60 -0.28
C VAL A 158 1.14 1.05 -0.12
N THR A 159 2.15 1.89 -0.37
CA THR A 159 3.56 1.50 -0.23
C THR A 159 4.00 1.40 1.23
N GLU A 160 5.18 0.84 1.46
CA GLU A 160 5.83 0.75 2.77
C GLU A 160 6.17 2.12 3.37
N ASN A 161 6.30 3.15 2.52
CA ASN A 161 6.65 4.52 2.91
C ASN A 161 5.43 5.35 3.37
N PHE A 162 4.23 4.76 3.32
CA PHE A 162 3.04 5.36 3.89
C PHE A 162 3.09 5.32 5.42
N THR A 163 2.94 6.48 6.05
CA THR A 163 2.97 6.63 7.51
C THR A 163 1.73 7.34 8.03
N ASN A 164 1.38 7.07 9.29
CA ASN A 164 0.23 7.67 9.93
C ASN A 164 0.58 8.28 11.29
N ALA A 165 0.04 9.45 11.57
CA ALA A 165 -0.08 9.97 12.93
C ALA A 165 -1.52 9.75 13.42
N PRO A 166 -1.73 9.08 14.57
CA PRO A 166 -3.06 8.89 15.12
C PRO A 166 -3.57 10.15 15.81
N ILE A 167 -4.87 10.14 16.13
CA ILE A 167 -5.35 10.98 17.23
C ILE A 167 -4.70 10.45 18.50
N ALA A 168 -3.91 11.30 19.17
CA ALA A 168 -3.32 10.95 20.45
C ALA A 168 -4.41 10.66 21.49
N ALA A 169 -4.22 9.61 22.27
CA ALA A 169 -5.14 9.31 23.36
C ALA A 169 -5.15 10.45 24.38
N ASN A 170 -6.34 10.91 24.76
CA ASN A 170 -6.58 11.84 25.85
C ASN A 170 -7.73 11.30 26.72
N GLU A 171 -8.11 12.01 27.79
CA GLU A 171 -9.21 11.60 28.66
C GLU A 171 -10.49 11.36 27.83
N GLY A 172 -10.86 10.08 27.65
CA GLY A 172 -12.07 9.67 26.94
C GLY A 172 -11.91 9.32 25.45
N ILE A 173 -10.72 9.47 24.84
CA ILE A 173 -10.47 9.07 23.45
C ILE A 173 -9.35 8.02 23.40
N THR A 174 -9.68 6.84 22.90
CA THR A 174 -8.68 5.82 22.56
C THR A 174 -7.88 6.26 21.33
N THR A 175 -6.65 5.78 21.15
CA THR A 175 -5.88 6.07 19.93
C THR A 175 -6.66 5.62 18.68
N HIS A 176 -6.81 6.52 17.71
CA HIS A 176 -7.51 6.25 16.44
C HIS A 176 -6.62 6.50 15.23
N TYR A 177 -6.76 5.61 14.25
CA TYR A 177 -6.06 5.61 12.95
C TYR A 177 -7.09 5.64 11.82
N PRO A 178 -6.70 5.86 10.54
CA PRO A 178 -7.67 5.82 9.45
C PRO A 178 -8.23 4.40 9.30
N ILE A 179 -9.48 4.35 8.85
CA ILE A 179 -10.19 3.13 8.43
C ILE A 179 -10.04 3.02 6.91
N LEU A 180 -9.61 1.85 6.44
CA LEU A 180 -9.59 1.55 5.02
C LEU A 180 -10.83 0.73 4.64
N LEU A 181 -11.67 1.30 3.78
CA LEU A 181 -12.87 0.68 3.25
C LEU A 181 -12.70 0.50 1.75
N LEU A 182 -12.57 -0.74 1.28
CA LEU A 182 -12.38 -1.03 -0.14
C LEU A 182 -13.70 -0.97 -0.90
N GLY A 183 -14.79 -1.42 -0.28
CA GLY A 183 -16.13 -1.27 -0.82
C GLY A 183 -16.75 0.11 -0.57
N TYR A 184 -18.06 0.15 -0.42
CA TYR A 184 -18.86 1.36 -0.35
C TYR A 184 -19.39 1.68 1.07
N ASN A 185 -19.49 2.96 1.45
CA ASN A 185 -19.86 3.35 2.82
C ASN A 185 -21.37 3.32 3.13
N GLY A 186 -22.27 3.45 2.15
CA GLY A 186 -23.71 3.14 2.34
C GLY A 186 -24.70 4.26 2.63
N THR A 187 -24.34 5.55 2.64
CA THR A 187 -25.31 6.64 2.83
C THR A 187 -24.92 7.90 2.06
N GLY A 188 -25.57 8.18 0.93
CA GLY A 188 -25.48 9.48 0.23
C GLY A 188 -25.63 9.40 -1.29
N THR A 189 -26.08 10.50 -1.91
CA THR A 189 -26.15 10.74 -3.36
C THR A 189 -24.79 11.01 -4.01
N MET A 190 -23.69 10.78 -3.29
CA MET A 190 -22.35 11.35 -3.53
C MET A 190 -21.36 10.32 -4.06
N ASP A 191 -21.84 9.31 -4.80
CA ASP A 191 -21.16 8.03 -4.95
C ASP A 191 -21.37 7.45 -6.36
N LYS A 192 -20.35 6.73 -6.86
CA LYS A 192 -20.37 5.96 -8.13
C LYS A 192 -21.60 5.04 -8.20
N ALA A 193 -22.16 4.68 -7.04
CA ALA A 193 -23.28 3.79 -6.84
C ALA A 193 -24.70 4.40 -6.73
N ALA A 194 -24.93 5.66 -7.13
CA ALA A 194 -26.28 6.22 -7.14
C ALA A 194 -27.22 5.38 -8.04
N GLY A 195 -28.07 4.53 -7.45
CA GLY A 195 -29.04 3.69 -8.17
C GLY A 195 -29.01 2.18 -7.89
N ASN A 196 -28.25 1.71 -6.89
CA ASN A 196 -28.02 0.28 -6.59
C ASN A 196 -27.23 -0.44 -7.69
N PRO A 197 -25.95 -0.09 -7.94
CA PRO A 197 -25.17 -0.84 -8.89
C PRO A 197 -24.79 -2.20 -8.31
N THR A 198 -24.81 -3.17 -9.19
CA THR A 198 -23.94 -4.32 -9.06
C THR A 198 -22.54 -3.88 -9.47
N PHE A 199 -21.56 -4.01 -8.60
CA PHE A 199 -20.16 -3.83 -8.94
C PHE A 199 -19.61 -5.14 -9.51
N SER A 200 -19.07 -5.09 -10.71
CA SER A 200 -18.43 -6.24 -11.37
C SER A 200 -17.07 -5.81 -11.93
N GLY A 201 -16.18 -6.78 -12.14
CA GLY A 201 -14.80 -6.53 -12.56
C GLY A 201 -13.77 -6.99 -11.53
N GLU A 202 -12.52 -6.61 -11.75
CA GLU A 202 -11.40 -6.97 -10.88
C GLU A 202 -10.95 -5.75 -10.07
N THR A 203 -10.87 -5.93 -8.75
CA THR A 203 -10.33 -4.94 -7.81
C THR A 203 -9.09 -5.52 -7.16
N ASN A 204 -7.96 -4.83 -7.28
CA ASN A 204 -6.68 -5.25 -6.71
C ASN A 204 -6.20 -4.22 -5.70
N VAL A 205 -5.95 -4.69 -4.48
CA VAL A 205 -5.48 -3.86 -3.37
C VAL A 205 -4.20 -4.44 -2.82
N ALA A 206 -3.17 -3.60 -2.67
CA ALA A 206 -1.91 -3.93 -2.03
C ALA A 206 -1.65 -2.98 -0.85
N ILE A 207 -1.35 -3.54 0.32
CA ILE A 207 -1.04 -2.78 1.54
C ILE A 207 0.32 -3.25 2.07
N ASN A 208 1.32 -2.39 1.90
CA ASN A 208 2.71 -2.66 2.28
C ASN A 208 3.13 -1.91 3.56
N GLY A 209 2.37 -0.88 3.97
CA GLY A 209 2.72 0.00 5.09
C GLY A 209 1.52 0.63 5.81
N GLY A 210 1.84 1.53 6.74
CA GLY A 210 0.86 2.27 7.54
C GLY A 210 0.39 1.58 8.83
N THR A 211 -0.34 2.35 9.64
CA THR A 211 -1.11 1.83 10.77
C THR A 211 -2.58 2.20 10.57
N TRP A 212 -3.44 1.19 10.65
CA TRP A 212 -4.85 1.26 10.29
C TRP A 212 -5.71 0.88 11.49
N GLN A 213 -6.84 1.54 11.64
CA GLN A 213 -7.80 1.18 12.68
C GLN A 213 -8.44 -0.18 12.40
N TYR A 214 -8.81 -0.42 11.14
CA TYR A 214 -9.12 -1.72 10.55
C TYR A 214 -9.28 -1.57 9.03
N LEU A 215 -9.25 -2.70 8.32
CA LEU A 215 -9.54 -2.87 6.91
C LEU A 215 -10.91 -3.53 6.70
N ARG A 216 -11.71 -3.03 5.76
CA ARG A 216 -12.92 -3.70 5.30
C ARG A 216 -12.89 -3.83 3.78
N GLY A 217 -12.89 -5.05 3.27
CA GLY A 217 -12.86 -5.33 1.84
C GLY A 217 -14.18 -5.06 1.12
N GLY A 218 -15.30 -5.14 1.83
CA GLY A 218 -16.62 -4.87 1.26
C GLY A 218 -17.29 -3.60 1.75
N ASP A 219 -18.59 -3.51 1.51
CA ASP A 219 -19.38 -2.33 1.87
C ASP A 219 -19.57 -2.17 3.38
N ARG A 220 -19.71 -0.96 3.90
CA ARG A 220 -19.95 -0.73 5.33
C ARG A 220 -21.42 -0.75 5.71
N ASP A 221 -22.31 -0.06 4.99
CA ASP A 221 -23.74 0.06 5.37
C ASP A 221 -24.70 0.11 4.15
N SER A 222 -24.29 -0.40 2.98
CA SER A 222 -25.06 -0.28 1.72
C SER A 222 -25.90 -1.51 1.37
N SER A 223 -26.81 -1.34 0.41
CA SER A 223 -27.58 -2.41 -0.24
C SER A 223 -26.98 -2.86 -1.58
N THR A 224 -25.77 -2.42 -1.92
CA THR A 224 -25.11 -2.74 -3.19
C THR A 224 -24.69 -4.21 -3.23
N THR A 225 -24.56 -4.73 -4.45
CA THR A 225 -24.08 -6.10 -4.68
C THR A 225 -22.70 -6.04 -5.32
N PHE A 226 -21.73 -6.74 -4.74
CA PHE A 226 -20.46 -7.02 -5.41
C PHE A 226 -20.54 -8.40 -6.09
N ASP A 227 -20.24 -8.46 -7.38
CA ASP A 227 -20.27 -9.67 -8.22
C ASP A 227 -18.99 -9.75 -9.09
N GLY A 228 -17.87 -9.27 -8.55
CA GLY A 228 -16.56 -9.23 -9.18
C GLY A 228 -15.50 -10.08 -8.47
N THR A 229 -14.23 -9.88 -8.82
CA THR A 229 -13.08 -10.44 -8.10
C THR A 229 -12.38 -9.36 -7.29
N LEU A 230 -12.25 -9.55 -5.98
CA LEU A 230 -11.49 -8.68 -5.09
C LEU A 230 -10.23 -9.40 -4.60
N THR A 231 -9.05 -8.88 -4.93
CA THR A 231 -7.77 -9.38 -4.42
C THR A 231 -7.18 -8.39 -3.43
N ILE A 232 -6.89 -8.83 -2.22
CA ILE A 232 -6.29 -8.04 -1.15
C ILE A 232 -4.94 -8.67 -0.78
N ASN A 233 -3.84 -7.94 -0.99
CA ASN A 233 -2.50 -8.34 -0.59
C ASN A 233 -2.04 -7.48 0.57
N VAL A 234 -1.90 -8.07 1.76
CA VAL A 234 -1.32 -7.42 2.94
C VAL A 234 0.11 -7.91 3.08
N ASN A 235 1.07 -7.12 2.62
CA ASN A 235 2.49 -7.43 2.70
C ASN A 235 3.16 -6.79 3.92
N GLY A 236 2.50 -5.80 4.54
CA GLY A 236 2.99 -5.12 5.73
C GLY A 236 1.90 -4.29 6.42
N GLY A 237 2.34 -3.34 7.24
CA GLY A 237 1.46 -2.48 8.02
C GLY A 237 0.97 -3.11 9.33
N LYS A 238 0.24 -2.30 10.11
CA LYS A 238 -0.35 -2.68 11.40
C LYS A 238 -1.84 -2.37 11.41
N PHE A 239 -2.65 -3.34 11.79
CA PHE A 239 -4.11 -3.22 11.85
C PHE A 239 -4.59 -3.46 13.27
N LEU A 240 -5.22 -2.46 13.85
CA LEU A 240 -5.72 -2.55 15.21
C LEU A 240 -7.09 -3.28 15.24
N ALA A 241 -7.54 -3.60 16.45
CA ALA A 241 -8.94 -3.97 16.68
C ALA A 241 -9.69 -2.68 16.99
N GLY A 242 -10.87 -2.48 16.42
CA GLY A 242 -11.74 -1.37 16.80
C GLY A 242 -11.95 -1.38 18.30
N ASN A 243 -11.49 -0.33 19.00
CA ASN A 243 -11.50 -0.25 20.46
C ASN A 243 -12.91 0.11 20.96
N GLY A 244 -13.88 -0.77 20.72
CA GLY A 244 -15.18 -0.73 21.36
C GLY A 244 -15.10 -1.55 22.64
N GLY A 245 -14.72 -0.92 23.76
CA GLY A 245 -14.62 -1.58 25.05
C GLY A 245 -15.94 -2.26 25.45
N ALA A 246 -16.04 -3.56 25.23
CA ALA A 246 -17.04 -4.43 25.82
C ALA A 246 -16.53 -5.87 25.80
N THR A 247 -16.13 -6.36 26.98
CA THR A 247 -15.70 -7.73 27.26
C THR A 247 -16.83 -8.77 27.14
N THR A 248 -17.92 -8.48 26.44
CA THR A 248 -19.08 -9.36 26.25
C THR A 248 -19.76 -8.98 24.95
N TYR A 249 -19.62 -9.83 23.92
CA TYR A 249 -20.06 -9.60 22.54
C TYR A 249 -19.33 -8.47 21.81
N PHE A 250 -18.28 -8.85 21.05
CA PHE A 250 -17.71 -8.00 20.01
C PHE A 250 -18.78 -7.74 18.95
N ASP A 251 -19.40 -6.57 19.00
CA ASP A 251 -20.24 -6.04 17.94
C ASP A 251 -19.34 -5.87 16.70
N GLY A 252 -19.32 -6.89 15.83
CA GLY A 252 -18.36 -7.16 14.73
C GLY A 252 -18.20 -6.10 13.64
N ALA A 253 -18.62 -4.86 13.92
CA ALA A 253 -18.63 -3.75 13.00
C ALA A 253 -17.25 -3.08 12.81
N ASN A 254 -16.20 -3.44 13.56
CA ASN A 254 -14.90 -2.73 13.52
C ASN A 254 -13.68 -3.68 13.50
N MET A 255 -13.73 -4.73 12.70
CA MET A 255 -12.63 -5.70 12.55
C MET A 255 -12.12 -5.78 11.11
N ASN A 256 -10.89 -6.28 10.95
CA ASN A 256 -10.34 -6.58 9.63
C ASN A 256 -11.15 -7.70 8.99
N SER A 257 -11.77 -7.41 7.84
CA SER A 257 -12.58 -8.37 7.11
C SER A 257 -12.36 -8.19 5.61
N PRO A 258 -12.27 -9.28 4.85
CA PRO A 258 -12.22 -9.24 3.39
C PRO A 258 -13.58 -8.93 2.79
N THR A 259 -14.66 -9.12 3.56
CA THR A 259 -16.01 -8.69 3.20
C THR A 259 -16.41 -7.45 4.00
N GLY A 260 -17.61 -6.96 3.73
CA GLY A 260 -18.32 -5.93 4.47
C GLY A 260 -19.75 -6.39 4.76
N LYS A 261 -20.66 -5.44 4.96
CA LYS A 261 -22.10 -5.65 5.15
C LYS A 261 -22.92 -5.65 3.85
N GLY A 262 -22.28 -5.57 2.69
CA GLY A 262 -22.93 -5.56 1.38
C GLY A 262 -23.53 -6.90 0.97
N ASN A 263 -24.19 -6.94 -0.19
CA ASN A 263 -24.59 -8.19 -0.83
C ASN A 263 -23.44 -8.70 -1.71
N TYR A 264 -23.32 -10.01 -1.85
CA TYR A 264 -22.34 -10.63 -2.73
C TYR A 264 -23.03 -11.61 -3.67
N GLY A 265 -22.91 -11.36 -4.96
CA GLY A 265 -23.49 -12.19 -6.02
C GLY A 265 -22.78 -13.54 -6.16
N ASP A 266 -23.37 -14.41 -6.99
CA ASP A 266 -22.94 -15.79 -7.22
C ASP A 266 -21.55 -15.90 -7.89
N HIS A 267 -21.06 -14.81 -8.51
CA HIS A 267 -19.74 -14.77 -9.14
C HIS A 267 -18.71 -14.01 -8.30
N ALA A 268 -19.10 -13.51 -7.12
CA ALA A 268 -18.18 -12.80 -6.25
C ALA A 268 -17.05 -13.72 -5.80
N LYS A 269 -15.81 -13.32 -6.10
CA LYS A 269 -14.61 -14.01 -5.65
C LYS A 269 -13.75 -13.08 -4.84
N ILE A 270 -13.33 -13.50 -3.65
CA ILE A 270 -12.48 -12.68 -2.78
C ILE A 270 -11.25 -13.49 -2.44
N VAL A 271 -10.07 -12.95 -2.75
CA VAL A 271 -8.78 -13.56 -2.45
C VAL A 271 -8.01 -12.62 -1.54
N VAL A 272 -7.62 -13.11 -0.36
CA VAL A 272 -6.82 -12.34 0.59
C VAL A 272 -5.52 -13.07 0.84
N ASN A 273 -4.41 -12.38 0.56
CA ASN A 273 -3.06 -12.86 0.81
C ASN A 273 -2.46 -12.04 1.94
N LEU A 274 -2.36 -12.64 3.11
CA LEU A 274 -1.63 -12.08 4.24
C LEU A 274 -0.19 -12.60 4.13
N ASN A 275 0.71 -11.74 3.63
CA ASN A 275 2.13 -12.02 3.41
C ASN A 275 3.03 -11.35 4.45
N GLY A 276 2.50 -10.43 5.25
CA GLY A 276 3.21 -9.75 6.33
C GLY A 276 2.29 -8.86 7.16
N GLY A 277 2.89 -8.13 8.09
CA GLY A 277 2.19 -7.17 8.95
C GLY A 277 1.63 -7.77 10.26
N GLU A 278 1.08 -6.88 11.09
CA GLU A 278 0.48 -7.23 12.39
C GLU A 278 -1.01 -6.92 12.38
N LEU A 279 -1.85 -7.94 12.57
CA LEU A 279 -3.30 -7.80 12.71
C LEU A 279 -3.69 -8.09 14.15
N ALA A 280 -4.42 -7.17 14.79
CA ALA A 280 -5.03 -7.44 16.08
C ALA A 280 -6.06 -8.57 15.95
N GLY A 281 -6.91 -8.54 14.93
CA GLY A 281 -7.76 -9.67 14.61
C GLY A 281 -8.23 -9.67 13.17
N PHE A 282 -8.77 -10.81 12.74
CA PHE A 282 -9.22 -11.05 11.37
C PHE A 282 -10.52 -11.84 11.35
N ILE A 283 -11.42 -11.48 10.44
CA ILE A 283 -12.67 -12.20 10.18
C ILE A 283 -12.66 -12.61 8.71
N GLY A 284 -12.85 -13.89 8.37
CA GLY A 284 -12.85 -14.38 6.99
C GLY A 284 -14.08 -13.98 6.18
N SER A 285 -15.23 -13.79 6.82
CA SER A 285 -16.44 -13.22 6.24
C SER A 285 -17.25 -12.53 7.33
N CYS A 286 -17.40 -11.20 7.25
CA CYS A 286 -18.12 -10.41 8.23
C CYS A 286 -19.58 -10.10 7.88
N TYR A 287 -20.35 -9.92 8.96
CA TYR A 287 -21.54 -9.11 9.18
C TYR A 287 -22.34 -8.74 7.93
N LEU A 288 -23.02 -9.69 7.33
CA LEU A 288 -24.10 -9.38 6.41
C LEU A 288 -25.27 -8.76 7.20
N LYS A 289 -25.88 -7.70 6.67
CA LYS A 289 -27.10 -7.12 7.26
C LYS A 289 -28.22 -8.17 7.23
N SER A 290 -29.12 -8.17 8.23
CA SER A 290 -30.24 -9.11 8.25
C SER A 290 -30.99 -9.12 6.91
N GLY A 291 -31.18 -10.32 6.34
CA GLY A 291 -31.80 -10.52 5.02
C GLY A 291 -30.84 -10.47 3.82
N ASN A 292 -29.56 -10.12 4.01
CA ASN A 292 -28.56 -10.23 2.95
C ASN A 292 -28.07 -11.68 2.82
N VAL A 293 -27.74 -12.06 1.59
CA VAL A 293 -27.11 -13.36 1.27
C VAL A 293 -25.77 -13.08 0.60
N SER A 294 -24.73 -13.79 1.03
CA SER A 294 -23.43 -13.79 0.36
C SER A 294 -23.19 -15.13 -0.30
N PHE A 295 -23.06 -15.12 -1.62
CA PHE A 295 -22.66 -16.27 -2.42
C PHE A 295 -21.16 -16.28 -2.75
N ALA A 296 -20.39 -15.32 -2.18
CA ALA A 296 -18.98 -15.17 -2.49
C ALA A 296 -18.11 -16.39 -2.15
N ASP A 297 -17.22 -16.73 -3.07
CA ASP A 297 -16.10 -17.63 -2.83
C ASP A 297 -14.91 -16.84 -2.26
N ILE A 298 -14.59 -17.11 -1.00
CA ILE A 298 -13.55 -16.41 -0.25
C ILE A 298 -12.37 -17.36 -0.05
N THR A 299 -11.18 -16.93 -0.42
CA THR A 299 -9.92 -17.61 -0.13
C THR A 299 -9.02 -16.69 0.68
N VAL A 300 -8.57 -17.15 1.85
CA VAL A 300 -7.63 -16.43 2.72
C VAL A 300 -6.36 -17.25 2.83
N ASN A 301 -5.23 -16.70 2.41
CA ASN A 301 -3.91 -17.29 2.53
C ASN A 301 -3.14 -16.55 3.62
N ILE A 302 -2.75 -17.27 4.68
CA ILE A 302 -1.93 -16.75 5.78
C ILE A 302 -0.53 -17.33 5.61
N ASN A 303 0.41 -16.47 5.20
CA ASN A 303 1.78 -16.85 4.89
C ASN A 303 2.75 -16.47 6.02
N ASN A 304 4.03 -16.83 5.86
CA ASN A 304 5.07 -16.45 6.80
C ASN A 304 5.21 -14.93 6.93
N GLY A 305 5.53 -14.44 8.13
CA GLY A 305 5.73 -13.02 8.40
C GLY A 305 4.49 -12.26 8.89
N VAL A 306 3.32 -12.88 8.85
CA VAL A 306 2.08 -12.32 9.44
C VAL A 306 2.04 -12.58 10.94
N LYS A 307 1.54 -11.64 11.72
CA LYS A 307 1.18 -11.84 13.13
C LYS A 307 -0.31 -11.57 13.33
N ILE A 308 -1.04 -12.52 13.92
CA ILE A 308 -2.44 -12.33 14.35
C ILE A 308 -2.51 -12.44 15.86
N ALA A 309 -2.75 -11.31 16.54
CA ALA A 309 -2.45 -11.16 17.97
C ALA A 309 -3.62 -11.49 18.90
N ASP A 310 -4.86 -11.27 18.47
CA ASP A 310 -6.03 -11.35 19.35
C ASP A 310 -7.04 -12.37 18.82
N TYR A 311 -7.69 -12.09 17.69
CA TYR A 311 -8.90 -12.81 17.30
C TYR A 311 -8.86 -13.30 15.84
N PHE A 312 -9.37 -14.51 15.60
CA PHE A 312 -9.56 -15.04 14.26
C PHE A 312 -10.93 -15.72 14.18
N CYS A 313 -11.78 -15.29 13.26
CA CYS A 313 -13.10 -15.90 13.03
C CYS A 313 -13.29 -16.18 11.55
N ALA A 314 -13.81 -17.35 11.21
CA ALA A 314 -14.08 -17.70 9.82
C ALA A 314 -15.27 -16.90 9.29
N VAL A 315 -16.37 -16.89 10.05
CA VAL A 315 -17.63 -16.30 9.62
C VAL A 315 -18.35 -15.69 10.83
N GLN A 316 -18.66 -14.40 10.76
CA GLN A 316 -19.47 -13.72 11.78
C GLN A 316 -20.77 -13.22 11.13
N GLN A 317 -21.91 -13.84 11.45
CA GLN A 317 -23.23 -13.46 10.91
C GLN A 317 -24.21 -13.06 12.01
N LYS A 318 -25.02 -12.03 11.72
CA LYS A 318 -26.19 -11.69 12.51
C LYS A 318 -27.38 -11.65 11.57
N ASP A 319 -28.19 -12.71 11.61
CA ASP A 319 -29.46 -12.83 10.88
C ASP A 319 -29.35 -12.81 9.34
N ALA A 320 -28.22 -13.26 8.80
CA ALA A 320 -27.94 -13.31 7.37
C ALA A 320 -27.53 -14.73 6.94
N MET A 321 -27.32 -14.96 5.64
CA MET A 321 -26.91 -16.26 5.11
C MET A 321 -25.62 -16.16 4.29
N PHE A 322 -24.60 -16.93 4.66
CA PHE A 322 -23.47 -17.24 3.78
C PHE A 322 -23.74 -18.56 3.07
N ALA A 323 -23.81 -18.51 1.74
CA ALA A 323 -24.05 -19.64 0.85
C ALA A 323 -22.86 -19.93 -0.08
N GLY A 324 -21.77 -19.16 0.02
CA GLY A 324 -20.54 -19.38 -0.74
C GLY A 324 -19.57 -20.36 -0.07
N LYS A 325 -18.34 -20.42 -0.60
CA LYS A 325 -17.24 -21.21 -0.03
C LYS A 325 -16.22 -20.32 0.67
N LEU A 326 -15.79 -20.68 1.87
CA LEU A 326 -14.65 -20.06 2.54
C LEU A 326 -13.50 -21.08 2.64
N THR A 327 -12.35 -20.74 2.07
CA THR A 327 -11.11 -21.52 2.18
C THR A 327 -10.08 -20.70 2.93
N ILE A 328 -9.52 -21.22 4.01
CA ILE A 328 -8.43 -20.61 4.77
C ILE A 328 -7.22 -21.53 4.66
N ASN A 329 -6.14 -21.04 4.06
CA ASN A 329 -4.86 -21.74 3.95
C ASN A 329 -3.87 -21.09 4.92
N VAL A 330 -3.38 -21.86 5.89
CA VAL A 330 -2.34 -21.40 6.81
C VAL A 330 -1.02 -22.07 6.48
N ASN A 331 -0.20 -21.30 5.77
CA ASN A 331 1.15 -21.69 5.33
C ASN A 331 2.23 -21.18 6.31
N GLY A 332 1.89 -20.26 7.22
CA GLY A 332 2.85 -19.66 8.14
C GLY A 332 2.27 -18.61 9.09
N GLY A 333 3.17 -17.87 9.74
CA GLY A 333 2.84 -16.73 10.61
C GLY A 333 2.94 -17.02 12.12
N ASP A 334 2.93 -15.94 12.91
CA ASP A 334 2.80 -15.97 14.36
C ASP A 334 1.33 -15.89 14.76
N LEU A 335 0.79 -17.05 15.12
CA LEU A 335 -0.59 -17.23 15.61
C LEU A 335 -0.64 -17.47 17.12
N SER A 336 0.47 -17.25 17.84
CA SER A 336 0.57 -17.57 19.28
C SER A 336 -0.38 -16.77 20.17
N GLY A 337 -0.93 -15.66 19.67
CA GLY A 337 -1.93 -14.84 20.35
C GLY A 337 -3.37 -15.41 20.31
N LEU A 338 -3.62 -16.40 19.45
CA LEU A 338 -4.91 -17.06 19.33
C LEU A 338 -5.07 -18.11 20.44
N THR A 339 -5.97 -17.88 21.38
CA THR A 339 -6.32 -18.86 22.42
C THR A 339 -7.46 -19.77 21.94
N GLU A 340 -7.58 -20.97 22.52
CA GLU A 340 -8.64 -21.93 22.20
C GLU A 340 -10.05 -21.30 22.28
N SER A 341 -10.30 -20.45 23.27
CA SER A 341 -11.56 -19.71 23.42
C SER A 341 -11.86 -18.78 22.24
N LYS A 342 -10.84 -18.19 21.62
CA LYS A 342 -10.99 -17.25 20.49
C LYS A 342 -11.06 -17.96 19.14
N LEU A 343 -10.60 -19.21 19.08
CA LEU A 343 -10.80 -20.10 17.94
C LEU A 343 -12.17 -20.79 17.99
N ALA A 344 -12.71 -21.07 19.18
CA ALA A 344 -14.05 -21.65 19.35
C ALA A 344 -15.15 -20.74 18.76
N ASP A 345 -14.94 -19.42 18.74
CA ASP A 345 -15.83 -18.44 18.11
C ASP A 345 -15.89 -18.54 16.57
N LEU A 346 -15.10 -19.41 15.93
CA LEU A 346 -15.29 -19.76 14.51
C LEU A 346 -16.67 -20.38 14.22
N THR A 347 -17.33 -20.92 15.23
CA THR A 347 -18.40 -21.90 15.06
C THR A 347 -19.79 -21.36 15.39
N ALA A 348 -19.92 -20.19 16.01
CA ALA A 348 -21.18 -19.73 16.57
C ALA A 348 -21.62 -18.39 15.97
N ALA A 349 -22.19 -18.42 14.77
CA ALA A 349 -22.99 -17.30 14.28
C ALA A 349 -23.98 -17.76 13.19
N ASN A 350 -25.17 -18.18 13.63
CA ASN A 350 -26.47 -18.27 12.94
C ASN A 350 -26.46 -18.24 11.38
N GLY A 351 -26.84 -19.36 10.74
CA GLY A 351 -27.75 -19.30 9.58
C GLY A 351 -27.24 -19.64 8.17
N GLY A 352 -25.95 -19.87 7.92
CA GLY A 352 -25.45 -20.11 6.55
C GLY A 352 -25.05 -21.55 6.23
N VAL A 353 -25.38 -22.05 5.02
CA VAL A 353 -25.09 -23.41 4.47
C VAL A 353 -23.71 -23.49 3.78
N GLY A 354 -22.81 -22.54 4.05
CA GLY A 354 -21.51 -22.47 3.39
C GLY A 354 -20.53 -23.55 3.81
N VAL A 355 -19.57 -23.87 2.93
CA VAL A 355 -18.47 -24.79 3.23
C VAL A 355 -17.27 -23.98 3.73
N VAL A 356 -16.79 -24.30 4.94
CA VAL A 356 -15.53 -23.75 5.47
C VAL A 356 -14.47 -24.84 5.44
N THR A 357 -13.42 -24.62 4.65
CA THR A 357 -12.24 -25.49 4.58
C THR A 357 -11.06 -24.77 5.20
N VAL A 358 -10.40 -25.41 6.15
CA VAL A 358 -9.17 -24.89 6.74
C VAL A 358 -8.03 -25.87 6.44
N ASN A 359 -7.06 -25.41 5.67
CA ASN A 359 -5.86 -26.14 5.30
C ASN A 359 -4.70 -25.63 6.15
N HIS A 360 -3.91 -26.55 6.72
CA HIS A 360 -2.68 -26.18 7.41
C HIS A 360 -1.55 -27.13 7.03
N ASP A 361 -0.33 -26.58 7.02
CA ASP A 361 0.89 -27.39 6.99
C ASP A 361 1.04 -28.11 8.35
N PRO A 362 1.02 -29.45 8.41
CA PRO A 362 1.18 -30.20 9.65
C PRO A 362 2.61 -30.12 10.24
N ASP A 363 3.60 -29.78 9.43
CA ASP A 363 5.01 -29.70 9.86
C ASP A 363 5.34 -28.34 10.48
N ASN A 364 4.47 -27.34 10.30
CA ASN A 364 4.59 -26.06 10.98
C ASN A 364 4.00 -26.15 12.41
N ALA A 365 4.86 -26.09 13.42
CA ALA A 365 4.46 -26.24 14.82
C ALA A 365 3.46 -25.16 15.30
N ALA A 366 3.53 -23.95 14.76
CA ALA A 366 2.64 -22.85 15.14
C ALA A 366 1.23 -23.06 14.56
N SER A 367 1.12 -23.46 13.29
CA SER A 367 -0.17 -23.83 12.70
C SER A 367 -0.73 -25.08 13.37
N ALA A 368 0.07 -26.14 13.54
CA ALA A 368 -0.38 -27.39 14.16
C ALA A 368 -0.91 -27.18 15.59
N ALA A 369 -0.28 -26.31 16.39
CA ALA A 369 -0.75 -25.98 17.73
C ALA A 369 -2.07 -25.20 17.72
N ALA A 370 -2.22 -24.21 16.83
CA ALA A 370 -3.45 -23.44 16.69
C ALA A 370 -4.61 -24.33 16.20
N PHE A 371 -4.37 -25.20 15.21
CA PHE A 371 -5.42 -26.02 14.59
C PHE A 371 -5.74 -27.31 15.34
N LYS A 372 -4.87 -27.81 16.21
CA LYS A 372 -5.20 -28.93 17.11
C LYS A 372 -6.39 -28.60 18.04
N ALA A 373 -6.64 -27.32 18.32
CA ALA A 373 -7.80 -26.85 19.07
C ALA A 373 -9.09 -26.84 18.23
N LEU A 374 -8.98 -26.72 16.90
CA LEU A 374 -10.10 -26.77 15.96
C LEU A 374 -10.36 -28.24 15.58
N LYS A 375 -11.05 -29.00 16.44
CA LYS A 375 -11.62 -30.29 16.02
C LYS A 375 -12.74 -30.05 15.00
N ASP A 376 -13.09 -31.05 14.19
CA ASP A 376 -14.25 -30.98 13.30
C ASP A 376 -15.49 -30.56 14.10
N VAL A 377 -15.85 -29.28 14.03
CA VAL A 377 -17.01 -28.74 14.73
C VAL A 377 -18.16 -28.71 13.74
N CYS A 378 -19.19 -29.53 14.01
CA CYS A 378 -20.52 -29.29 13.45
C CYS A 378 -21.11 -28.06 14.11
N VAL A 379 -21.47 -27.06 13.30
CA VAL A 379 -22.23 -25.91 13.79
C VAL A 379 -23.69 -26.33 13.89
N GLU A 380 -24.15 -26.63 15.10
CA GLU A 380 -25.55 -26.91 15.40
C GLU A 380 -26.15 -25.76 16.23
N ASP A 381 -27.24 -25.17 15.74
CA ASP A 381 -28.12 -24.31 16.54
C ASP A 381 -29.54 -24.89 16.52
N ASN A 382 -30.14 -25.06 17.70
CA ASN A 382 -31.47 -25.65 17.86
C ASN A 382 -31.69 -27.02 17.15
N GLY A 383 -30.64 -27.84 17.00
CA GLY A 383 -30.72 -29.14 16.33
C GLY A 383 -30.72 -29.08 14.79
N VAL A 384 -30.45 -27.92 14.22
CA VAL A 384 -30.21 -27.73 12.77
C VAL A 384 -28.71 -27.60 12.55
N THR A 385 -28.14 -28.46 11.70
CA THR A 385 -26.75 -28.34 11.26
C THR A 385 -26.66 -27.27 10.19
N TYR A 386 -25.91 -26.20 10.45
CA TYR A 386 -25.74 -25.08 9.52
C TYR A 386 -24.54 -25.28 8.59
N GLY A 387 -23.52 -26.02 9.00
CA GLY A 387 -22.41 -26.36 8.13
C GLY A 387 -21.41 -27.30 8.81
N THR A 388 -20.48 -27.82 8.01
CA THR A 388 -19.34 -28.59 8.51
C THR A 388 -18.08 -27.76 8.29
N ILE A 389 -17.36 -27.48 9.37
CA ILE A 389 -15.97 -27.02 9.25
C ILE A 389 -15.14 -28.26 8.99
N LYS A 390 -14.51 -28.34 7.81
CA LYS A 390 -13.58 -29.42 7.49
C LYS A 390 -12.15 -28.91 7.70
N VAL A 391 -11.46 -29.48 8.68
CA VAL A 391 -10.04 -29.23 8.88
C VAL A 391 -9.26 -30.31 8.15
N GLU A 392 -8.55 -29.94 7.10
CA GLU A 392 -7.75 -30.87 6.30
C GLU A 392 -6.26 -30.58 6.53
N ALA A 393 -5.52 -31.59 6.99
CA ALA A 393 -4.06 -31.55 6.91
C ALA A 393 -3.67 -31.74 5.45
N THR A 394 -2.95 -30.79 4.87
CA THR A 394 -2.42 -30.92 3.50
C THR A 394 -1.04 -31.55 3.56
N THR A 395 -0.82 -32.63 2.79
CA THR A 395 0.46 -33.35 2.75
C THR A 395 1.52 -32.67 1.87
N GLU A 396 1.13 -31.63 1.13
CA GLU A 396 2.02 -30.79 0.35
C GLU A 396 1.81 -29.34 0.79
N PRO A 397 2.88 -28.52 0.89
CA PRO A 397 2.70 -27.09 1.12
C PRO A 397 1.77 -26.55 0.02
N VAL A 398 0.72 -25.84 0.42
CA VAL A 398 -0.20 -25.23 -0.55
C VAL A 398 0.64 -24.29 -1.39
N VAL A 399 0.86 -24.66 -2.65
CA VAL A 399 1.58 -23.82 -3.61
C VAL A 399 0.72 -22.59 -3.81
N THR A 400 0.99 -21.55 -3.05
CA THR A 400 0.56 -20.21 -3.41
C THR A 400 1.27 -19.92 -4.72
N THR A 401 0.53 -19.85 -5.82
CA THR A 401 1.00 -19.11 -6.99
C THR A 401 1.57 -17.81 -6.46
N GLU A 402 2.87 -17.62 -6.66
CA GLU A 402 3.56 -16.41 -6.22
C GLU A 402 2.65 -15.23 -6.53
N ALA A 403 2.45 -14.35 -5.56
CA ALA A 403 1.78 -13.08 -5.81
C ALA A 403 2.38 -12.55 -7.12
N VAL A 404 1.53 -12.20 -8.09
CA VAL A 404 2.01 -11.41 -9.22
C VAL A 404 2.46 -10.10 -8.59
N VAL A 405 3.72 -10.08 -8.20
CA VAL A 405 4.43 -8.90 -7.80
C VAL A 405 4.59 -8.14 -9.10
N THR A 406 3.63 -7.25 -9.40
CA THR A 406 3.86 -6.14 -10.32
C THR A 406 4.84 -5.18 -9.64
N THR A 407 6.09 -5.60 -9.45
CA THR A 407 7.20 -4.71 -9.13
C THR A 407 7.69 -4.11 -10.43
N GLU A 408 7.15 -2.94 -10.76
CA GLU A 408 8.02 -1.81 -11.07
C GLU A 408 8.10 -0.95 -9.80
N ALA A 409 8.70 -1.51 -8.74
CA ALA A 409 9.10 -0.71 -7.59
C ALA A 409 10.40 0.01 -7.99
N VAL A 410 10.29 1.32 -8.18
CA VAL A 410 11.43 2.22 -8.36
C VAL A 410 12.23 2.22 -7.07
N VAL A 411 13.37 1.52 -7.07
CA VAL A 411 14.35 1.61 -5.99
C VAL A 411 15.10 2.93 -6.16
N THR A 412 14.80 3.92 -5.33
CA THR A 412 15.65 5.10 -5.15
C THR A 412 16.82 4.72 -4.25
N THR A 413 18.02 4.63 -4.83
CA THR A 413 19.26 4.53 -4.05
C THR A 413 19.73 5.95 -3.73
N GLU A 414 19.65 6.34 -2.46
CA GLU A 414 20.31 7.56 -1.98
C GLU A 414 21.82 7.36 -1.99
N ALA A 415 22.52 8.15 -2.79
CA ALA A 415 23.97 8.25 -2.73
C ALA A 415 24.36 9.07 -1.50
N THR A 416 24.95 8.44 -0.49
CA THR A 416 25.63 9.13 0.61
C THR A 416 26.79 9.96 0.06
N VAL A 417 26.65 11.29 0.08
CA VAL A 417 27.73 12.23 -0.22
C VAL A 417 28.60 12.40 1.03
N ASP A 418 29.81 11.88 0.97
CA ASP A 418 30.87 12.16 1.96
C ASP A 418 31.35 13.60 1.79
N THR A 419 31.00 14.48 2.74
CA THR A 419 31.45 15.87 2.79
C THR A 419 32.60 16.00 3.77
N THR A 420 33.82 15.75 3.30
CA THR A 420 35.02 16.22 3.97
C THR A 420 35.26 17.70 3.59
N VAL A 421 34.82 18.61 4.46
CA VAL A 421 35.04 20.06 4.31
C VAL A 421 36.49 20.40 4.69
N ALA A 422 37.29 20.78 3.70
CA ALA A 422 38.55 21.48 3.93
C ALA A 422 38.25 22.94 4.24
N VAL A 423 38.61 23.39 5.44
CA VAL A 423 38.57 24.79 5.85
C VAL A 423 39.63 25.56 5.05
N VAL A 424 39.19 26.45 4.16
CA VAL A 424 40.04 27.48 3.55
C VAL A 424 39.56 28.83 4.06
N ASP A 425 40.41 29.45 4.87
CA ASP A 425 40.29 30.82 5.36
C ASP A 425 40.51 31.81 4.20
N THR A 426 39.56 32.70 3.96
CA THR A 426 39.76 33.88 3.10
C THR A 426 39.32 35.15 3.82
N THR A 427 40.33 35.94 4.18
CA THR A 427 40.20 37.31 4.68
C THR A 427 39.86 38.26 3.52
N ALA A 428 38.99 39.22 3.80
CA ALA A 428 38.34 40.15 2.87
C ALA A 428 39.26 41.06 2.04
N ALA A 429 38.80 41.41 0.83
CA ALA A 429 39.06 42.71 0.21
C ALA A 429 37.86 43.17 -0.63
N VAL A 430 37.43 44.39 -0.37
CA VAL A 430 36.37 45.15 -1.05
C VAL A 430 36.91 45.71 -2.37
N VAL A 431 36.21 45.50 -3.49
CA VAL A 431 36.23 46.42 -4.66
C VAL A 431 34.88 46.38 -5.37
N ASP A 432 34.32 47.58 -5.55
CA ASP A 432 33.18 47.95 -6.37
C ASP A 432 33.59 48.07 -7.85
N THR A 433 32.76 47.60 -8.80
CA THR A 433 32.49 48.28 -10.09
C THR A 433 31.42 47.56 -10.95
N THR A 434 30.36 48.32 -11.25
CA THR A 434 29.58 48.44 -12.51
C THR A 434 29.59 47.35 -13.60
N ALA A 435 28.36 46.90 -13.90
CA ALA A 435 27.69 46.64 -15.20
C ALA A 435 28.49 46.15 -16.43
N ALA A 436 28.15 44.95 -16.93
CA ALA A 436 27.97 44.67 -18.36
C ALA A 436 27.16 43.38 -18.61
N THR A 437 26.32 43.44 -19.63
CA THR A 437 25.56 42.37 -20.29
C THR A 437 26.46 41.28 -20.89
N GLY A 438 26.06 40.01 -20.80
CA GLY A 438 26.74 38.89 -21.46
C GLY A 438 25.84 37.67 -21.64
N GLU A 439 25.97 37.03 -22.80
CA GLU A 439 25.17 35.93 -23.38
C GLU A 439 25.01 34.68 -22.51
N VAL A 440 23.85 34.03 -22.66
CA VAL A 440 23.56 32.69 -22.17
C VAL A 440 24.15 31.66 -23.15
N THR A 441 25.10 30.86 -22.67
CA THR A 441 25.58 29.64 -23.34
C THR A 441 24.81 28.44 -22.76
N PRO A 442 24.34 27.47 -23.55
CA PRO A 442 23.60 26.31 -23.02
C PRO A 442 24.55 25.35 -22.29
N PRO A 443 24.05 24.55 -21.32
CA PRO A 443 24.88 23.65 -20.54
C PRO A 443 25.40 22.51 -21.42
N THR A 444 26.72 22.36 -21.42
CA THR A 444 27.44 21.21 -21.97
C THR A 444 27.19 19.97 -21.11
N GLY A 445 26.81 18.88 -21.77
CA GLY A 445 26.55 17.59 -21.14
C GLY A 445 27.74 17.02 -20.37
N ASP A 446 27.40 16.41 -19.25
CA ASP A 446 28.03 15.28 -18.55
C ASP A 446 29.55 15.06 -18.78
N ALA A 447 30.37 15.86 -18.09
CA ALA A 447 31.83 15.73 -18.05
C ALA A 447 32.32 14.46 -17.31
N SER A 448 31.42 13.76 -16.62
CA SER A 448 31.66 12.59 -15.77
C SER A 448 32.24 11.41 -16.56
N LEU A 449 31.73 11.18 -17.78
CA LEU A 449 32.17 10.06 -18.62
C LEU A 449 33.56 10.32 -19.24
N MET A 450 33.88 11.57 -19.59
CA MET A 450 35.18 11.91 -20.18
C MET A 450 36.34 11.70 -19.19
N PHE A 451 36.12 11.92 -17.90
CA PHE A 451 37.15 11.69 -16.87
C PHE A 451 37.55 10.21 -16.73
N VAL A 452 36.60 9.29 -16.88
CA VAL A 452 36.87 7.84 -16.80
C VAL A 452 37.72 7.37 -17.99
N PHE A 453 37.43 7.86 -19.20
CA PHE A 453 38.23 7.54 -20.38
C PHE A 453 39.64 8.16 -20.33
N ALA A 454 39.77 9.37 -19.80
CA ALA A 454 41.07 10.03 -19.61
C ALA A 454 41.94 9.27 -18.59
N ALA A 455 41.37 8.81 -17.48
CA ALA A 455 42.10 8.03 -16.47
C ALA A 455 42.58 6.68 -17.01
N ALA A 456 41.74 5.98 -17.78
CA ALA A 456 42.12 4.72 -18.45
C ALA A 456 43.26 4.92 -19.47
N ALA A 457 43.23 6.01 -20.24
CA ALA A 457 44.29 6.34 -21.21
C ALA A 457 45.63 6.62 -20.52
N VAL A 458 45.63 7.33 -19.38
CA VAL A 458 46.84 7.61 -18.59
C VAL A 458 47.44 6.33 -18.00
N LEU A 459 46.61 5.42 -17.49
CA LEU A 459 47.05 4.12 -16.97
C LEU A 459 47.68 3.24 -18.07
N CYS A 460 47.08 3.22 -19.27
CA CYS A 460 47.63 2.53 -20.43
C CYS A 460 48.99 3.12 -20.86
N ALA A 461 49.10 4.46 -20.91
CA ALA A 461 50.36 5.13 -21.24
C ALA A 461 51.47 4.84 -20.22
N ALA A 462 51.14 4.86 -18.92
CA ALA A 462 52.09 4.53 -17.85
C ALA A 462 52.58 3.06 -17.94
N ALA A 463 51.69 2.12 -18.26
CA ALA A 463 52.04 0.72 -18.46
C ALA A 463 53.03 0.53 -19.62
N VAL A 464 52.82 1.23 -20.74
CA VAL A 464 53.73 1.18 -21.91
C VAL A 464 55.12 1.72 -21.56
N VAL A 465 55.21 2.80 -20.79
CA VAL A 465 56.49 3.37 -20.33
C VAL A 465 57.24 2.40 -19.41
N ILE A 466 56.54 1.74 -18.49
CA ILE A 466 57.14 0.76 -17.57
C ILE A 466 57.66 -0.47 -18.33
N ILE A 467 56.97 -0.91 -19.38
CA ILE A 467 57.41 -2.03 -20.24
C ILE A 467 58.66 -1.63 -21.01
N LYS A 468 58.69 -0.47 -21.68
CA LYS A 468 59.87 0.03 -22.41
C LYS A 468 61.10 0.19 -21.52
N LYS A 469 60.93 0.63 -20.27
CA LYS A 469 62.03 0.83 -19.32
C LYS A 469 62.60 -0.48 -18.75
N ARG A 470 61.96 -1.63 -19.01
CA ARG A 470 62.46 -2.97 -18.64
C ARG A 470 63.08 -3.73 -19.82
N GLU A 471 62.98 -3.20 -21.03
CA GLU A 471 63.57 -3.79 -22.25
C GLU A 471 64.91 -3.15 -22.64
N ASN A 472 65.22 -1.97 -22.09
CA ASN A 472 66.57 -1.39 -22.03
C ASN A 472 67.19 -1.69 -20.66
#